data_AF-V5I6S5-F1
#
_entry.id   AF-V5I6S5-F1
#
_cell.length_a   1.000
_cell.length_b   1.000
_cell.length_c   1.000
_cell.angle_alpha   90.00
_cell.angle_beta   90.00
_cell.angle_gamma   90.00
#
_symmetry.space_group_name_H-M   'P 1'
#
loop_
_entity.id
_entity.type
_entity.pdbx_description
1 polymer ?
#
loop_
_entity_poly.entity_id
_entity_poly.type
_entity_poly.pdbx_seq_one_letter_code
_entity_poly.pdbx_strand_id
1 'polypeptide(L)'
;MNQSKAIKQYSRSSADQESPLPHELRPVSVLQMTMSYLMHNIIDMCETNDVNLAEWYHFMWDRTRGIRKDITQQELCSQGAVELIEQCARFHIHCSARLVAEDPSVFDQKINTENLTKCLQSLKYMYHDLQLKGEKCPNEAEFRAYIILLNLNDGNFMWEV
;
A
#
# COMPACT_ATOMS: atom_id res chain seq x y z
N MET A 1 -7.95 -0.16 26.47
CA MET A 1 -7.73 -0.35 25.02
C MET A 1 -9.10 -0.26 24.32
N ASN A 2 -9.31 0.64 23.36
CA ASN A 2 -10.60 0.77 22.67
C ASN A 2 -10.61 -0.13 21.43
N GLN A 3 -11.41 -1.21 21.47
CA GLN A 3 -11.50 -2.19 20.39
C GLN A 3 -11.94 -1.57 19.06
N SER A 4 -12.75 -0.50 19.08
CA SER A 4 -13.24 0.16 17.87
C SER A 4 -12.16 0.91 17.08
N LYS A 5 -10.95 1.05 17.65
CA LYS A 5 -9.79 1.71 17.01
C LYS A 5 -8.66 0.73 16.68
N ALA A 6 -8.80 -0.55 17.02
CA ALA A 6 -7.78 -1.54 16.78
C ALA A 6 -7.73 -1.91 15.29
N ILE A 7 -6.52 -1.94 14.72
CA ILE A 7 -6.29 -2.37 13.33
C ILE A 7 -5.31 -3.54 13.34
N LYS A 8 -5.67 -4.61 12.61
CA LYS A 8 -4.83 -5.80 12.41
C LYS A 8 -3.41 -5.41 12.03
N GLN A 9 -2.44 -5.85 12.83
CA GLN A 9 -1.01 -5.67 12.57
C GLN A 9 -0.55 -6.60 11.45
N TYR A 10 0.40 -6.16 10.64
CA TYR A 10 1.03 -7.04 9.66
C TYR A 10 1.84 -8.14 10.37
N SER A 11 1.58 -9.40 10.00
CA SER A 11 2.37 -10.55 10.43
C SER A 11 3.21 -11.06 9.26
N ARG A 12 4.50 -11.33 9.49
CA ARG A 12 5.41 -11.88 8.46
C ARG A 12 5.10 -13.36 8.24
N SER A 13 5.12 -13.79 6.98
CA SER A 13 5.04 -15.21 6.65
C SER A 13 6.31 -15.94 7.12
N SER A 14 6.15 -17.04 7.86
CA SER A 14 7.20 -18.01 8.17
C SER A 14 6.96 -19.32 7.39
N ALA A 15 8.00 -20.15 7.25
CA ALA A 15 7.90 -21.41 6.52
C ALA A 15 6.87 -22.37 7.14
N ASP A 16 6.72 -22.33 8.47
CA ASP A 16 5.77 -23.15 9.23
C ASP A 16 4.41 -22.46 9.43
N GLN A 17 4.18 -21.29 8.83
CA GLN A 17 2.90 -20.60 9.00
C GLN A 17 1.80 -21.33 8.23
N GLU A 18 0.82 -21.86 8.97
CA GLU A 18 -0.41 -22.41 8.38
C GLU A 18 -1.14 -21.35 7.55
N SER A 19 -1.89 -21.81 6.54
CA SER A 19 -2.78 -20.95 5.78
C SER A 19 -3.73 -20.21 6.73
N PRO A 20 -3.90 -18.89 6.58
CA PRO A 20 -4.76 -18.12 7.47
C PRO A 20 -6.19 -18.65 7.43
N LEU A 21 -6.84 -18.70 8.59
CA LEU A 21 -8.25 -19.07 8.70
C LEU A 21 -9.12 -17.97 8.07
N PRO A 22 -10.32 -18.29 7.54
CA PRO A 22 -11.17 -17.30 6.89
C PRO A 22 -11.51 -16.07 7.75
N HIS A 23 -11.68 -16.25 9.05
CA HIS A 23 -11.99 -15.14 9.98
C HIS A 23 -10.78 -14.26 10.31
N GLU A 24 -9.57 -14.68 9.94
CA GLU A 24 -8.35 -13.89 10.06
C GLU A 24 -8.14 -12.95 8.87
N LEU A 25 -8.86 -13.15 7.76
CA LEU A 25 -8.78 -12.35 6.54
C LEU A 25 -9.94 -11.35 6.49
N ARG A 26 -9.63 -10.07 6.25
CA ARG A 26 -10.66 -9.04 6.12
C ARG A 26 -11.24 -9.06 4.70
N PRO A 27 -12.57 -9.11 4.54
CA PRO A 27 -13.19 -8.96 3.23
C PRO A 27 -12.98 -7.53 2.68
N VAL A 28 -13.15 -7.35 1.36
CA VAL A 28 -12.91 -6.06 0.66
C VAL A 28 -13.56 -4.87 1.36
N SER A 29 -14.83 -4.98 1.77
CA SER A 29 -15.54 -3.89 2.44
C SER A 29 -14.90 -3.47 3.77
N VAL A 30 -14.37 -4.43 4.53
CA VAL A 30 -13.67 -4.18 5.79
C VAL A 30 -12.27 -3.60 5.53
N LEU A 31 -11.60 -4.03 4.45
CA LEU A 31 -10.34 -3.43 4.02
C LEU A 31 -10.53 -1.96 3.62
N GLN A 32 -11.55 -1.65 2.82
CA GLN A 32 -11.90 -0.27 2.44
C GLN A 32 -12.26 0.58 3.67
N MET A 33 -13.07 0.05 4.59
CA MET A 33 -13.37 0.74 5.86
C MET A 33 -12.10 1.01 6.66
N THR A 34 -11.19 0.03 6.75
CA THR A 34 -9.92 0.20 7.46
C THR A 34 -9.07 1.28 6.81
N MET A 35 -8.93 1.24 5.49
CA MET A 35 -8.14 2.23 4.76
C MET A 35 -8.73 3.63 4.87
N SER A 36 -10.06 3.75 4.79
CA SER A 36 -10.76 5.00 5.01
C SER A 36 -10.46 5.57 6.40
N TYR A 37 -10.46 4.74 7.46
CA TYR A 37 -10.06 5.20 8.79
C TYR A 37 -8.59 5.67 8.84
N LEU A 38 -7.66 4.93 8.22
CA LEU A 38 -6.25 5.36 8.14
C LEU A 38 -6.11 6.72 7.44
N MET A 39 -6.78 6.90 6.31
CA MET A 39 -6.68 8.10 5.49
C MET A 39 -7.39 9.30 6.10
N HIS A 40 -8.52 9.13 6.80
CA HIS A 40 -9.28 10.26 7.34
C HIS A 40 -8.94 10.61 8.79
N ASN A 41 -8.39 9.66 9.56
CA ASN A 41 -8.17 9.86 10.99
C ASN A 41 -6.70 9.84 11.41
N ILE A 42 -5.81 9.23 10.61
CA ILE A 42 -4.42 8.99 11.01
C ILE A 42 -3.42 9.72 10.12
N ILE A 43 -3.67 9.87 8.81
CA ILE A 43 -2.66 10.39 7.88
C ILE A 43 -2.18 11.80 8.25
N ASP A 44 -3.08 12.71 8.61
CA ASP A 44 -2.74 14.10 8.95
C ASP A 44 -2.08 14.26 10.33
N MET A 45 -2.01 13.19 11.12
CA MET A 45 -1.37 13.24 12.44
C MET A 45 0.13 13.51 12.34
N CYS A 46 0.77 13.25 11.19
CA CYS A 46 2.18 13.60 10.96
C CYS A 46 2.47 15.11 11.02
N GLU A 47 1.44 15.95 10.88
CA GLU A 47 1.58 17.41 10.96
C GLU A 47 1.38 17.96 12.38
N THR A 48 1.07 17.09 13.35
CA THR A 48 0.90 17.49 14.76
C THR A 48 2.23 17.38 15.52
N ASN A 49 2.56 18.43 16.28
CA ASN A 49 3.86 18.52 16.99
C ASN A 49 4.06 17.43 18.06
N ASP A 50 2.99 16.80 18.54
CA ASP A 50 3.04 15.80 19.61
C ASP A 50 3.21 14.37 19.09
N VAL A 51 3.28 14.17 17.76
CA VAL A 51 3.39 12.84 17.14
C VAL A 51 4.82 12.57 16.70
N ASN A 52 5.34 11.41 17.13
CA ASN A 52 6.61 10.92 16.63
C ASN A 52 6.46 10.44 15.18
N LEU A 53 7.17 11.10 14.25
CA LEU A 53 7.11 10.79 12.82
C LEU A 53 7.53 9.36 12.47
N ALA A 54 8.54 8.82 13.16
CA ALA A 54 8.99 7.44 12.93
C ALA A 54 7.86 6.46 13.31
N GLU A 55 7.25 6.66 14.48
CA GLU A 55 6.15 5.82 14.94
C GLU A 55 4.92 5.93 14.03
N TRP A 56 4.59 7.14 13.58
CA TRP A 56 3.50 7.38 12.63
C TRP A 56 3.76 6.68 11.29
N TYR A 57 4.95 6.86 10.72
CA TYR A 57 5.31 6.24 9.44
C TYR A 57 5.29 4.72 9.56
N HIS A 58 5.93 4.16 10.60
CA HIS A 58 5.93 2.73 10.85
C HIS A 58 4.52 2.15 11.06
N PHE A 59 3.66 2.87 11.78
CA PHE A 59 2.27 2.46 11.96
C PHE A 59 1.52 2.42 10.63
N MET A 60 1.54 3.49 9.84
CA MET A 60 0.86 3.57 8.56
C MET A 60 1.42 2.54 7.57
N TRP A 61 2.74 2.41 7.48
CA TRP A 61 3.43 1.40 6.67
C TRP A 61 3.03 -0.02 7.05
N ASP A 62 2.99 -0.36 8.35
CA ASP A 62 2.61 -1.68 8.82
C ASP A 62 1.15 -2.01 8.48
N ARG A 63 0.22 -1.08 8.73
CA ARG A 63 -1.21 -1.32 8.50
C ARG A 63 -1.58 -1.37 7.02
N THR A 64 -1.00 -0.50 6.20
CA THR A 64 -1.18 -0.55 4.73
C THR A 64 -0.57 -1.82 4.15
N ARG A 65 0.59 -2.26 4.64
CA ARG A 65 1.17 -3.57 4.26
C ARG A 65 0.29 -4.75 4.67
N GLY A 66 -0.35 -4.68 5.85
CA GLY A 66 -1.34 -5.67 6.28
C GLY A 66 -2.57 -5.74 5.37
N ILE A 67 -3.07 -4.60 4.89
CA ILE A 67 -4.17 -4.55 3.89
C ILE A 67 -3.74 -5.24 2.59
N ARG A 68 -2.55 -4.91 2.08
CA ARG A 68 -2.01 -5.54 0.87
C ARG A 68 -1.81 -7.05 1.03
N LYS A 69 -1.35 -7.50 2.21
CA LYS A 69 -1.21 -8.93 2.51
C LYS A 69 -2.57 -9.64 2.43
N ASP A 70 -3.61 -9.08 3.03
CA ASP A 70 -4.96 -9.67 2.97
C ASP A 70 -5.50 -9.72 1.53
N ILE A 71 -5.18 -8.73 0.68
CA ILE A 71 -5.51 -8.72 -0.76
C ILE A 71 -4.81 -9.89 -1.47
N THR A 72 -3.51 -10.05 -1.27
CA THR A 72 -2.73 -11.13 -1.90
C THR A 72 -3.18 -12.50 -1.42
N GLN A 73 -3.41 -12.70 -0.12
CA GLN A 73 -3.80 -14.01 0.44
C GLN A 73 -5.19 -14.47 0.00
N GLN A 74 -6.08 -13.52 -0.32
CA GLN A 74 -7.42 -13.80 -0.84
C GLN A 74 -7.50 -13.75 -2.36
N GLU A 75 -6.37 -13.52 -3.06
CA GLU A 75 -6.30 -13.38 -4.52
C GLU A 75 -7.32 -12.37 -5.09
N LEU A 76 -7.53 -11.25 -4.37
CA LEU A 76 -8.56 -10.28 -4.73
C LEU A 76 -8.12 -9.46 -5.95
N CYS A 77 -8.95 -9.48 -6.99
CA CYS A 77 -8.78 -8.67 -8.20
C CYS A 77 -10.13 -8.02 -8.59
N SER A 78 -10.34 -6.81 -8.07
CA SER A 78 -11.56 -5.99 -8.23
C SER A 78 -11.22 -4.51 -8.12
N GLN A 79 -12.13 -3.63 -8.55
CA GLN A 79 -12.00 -2.17 -8.41
C GLN A 79 -11.69 -1.72 -6.98
N GLY A 80 -12.34 -2.33 -5.98
CA GLY A 80 -12.09 -2.01 -4.57
C GLY A 80 -10.69 -2.43 -4.10
N ALA A 81 -10.17 -3.55 -4.60
CA ALA A 81 -8.80 -3.94 -4.30
C ALA A 81 -7.78 -3.03 -5.01
N VAL A 82 -8.07 -2.61 -6.25
CA VAL A 82 -7.26 -1.62 -6.99
C VAL A 82 -7.16 -0.32 -6.20
N GLU A 83 -8.30 0.26 -5.82
CA GLU A 83 -8.38 1.50 -5.03
C GLU A 83 -7.50 1.45 -3.77
N LEU A 84 -7.55 0.33 -3.04
CA LEU A 84 -6.75 0.12 -1.83
C LEU A 84 -5.23 0.13 -2.11
N ILE A 85 -4.78 -0.51 -3.21
CA ILE A 85 -3.36 -0.53 -3.57
C ILE A 85 -2.92 0.83 -4.13
N GLU A 86 -3.77 1.51 -4.89
CA GLU A 86 -3.53 2.88 -5.35
C GLU A 86 -3.28 3.83 -4.17
N GLN A 87 -4.11 3.75 -3.12
CA GLN A 87 -3.93 4.54 -1.89
C GLN A 87 -2.61 4.18 -1.17
N CYS A 88 -2.22 2.91 -1.13
CA CYS A 88 -0.92 2.49 -0.60
C CYS A 88 0.25 3.11 -1.40
N ALA A 89 0.18 3.08 -2.73
CA ALA A 89 1.20 3.66 -3.59
C ALA A 89 1.31 5.18 -3.40
N ARG A 90 0.18 5.89 -3.35
CA ARG A 90 0.15 7.34 -3.07
C ARG A 90 0.75 7.67 -1.70
N PHE A 91 0.48 6.87 -0.67
CA PHE A 91 1.12 7.01 0.64
C PHE A 91 2.65 6.92 0.55
N HIS A 92 3.20 5.91 -0.13
CA HIS A 92 4.65 5.78 -0.29
C HIS A 92 5.28 6.91 -1.14
N ILE A 93 4.58 7.40 -2.16
CA ILE A 93 5.03 8.57 -2.94
C ILE A 93 5.07 9.81 -2.04
N HIS A 94 4.01 10.04 -1.26
CA HIS A 94 3.95 11.15 -0.32
C HIS A 94 5.10 11.09 0.69
N CYS A 95 5.32 9.95 1.35
CA CYS A 95 6.40 9.79 2.31
C CYS A 95 7.80 10.00 1.69
N SER A 96 8.02 9.57 0.45
CA SER A 96 9.30 9.82 -0.26
C SER A 96 9.63 11.31 -0.36
N ALA A 97 8.62 12.16 -0.56
CA ALA A 97 8.83 13.60 -0.63
C ALA A 97 8.85 14.24 0.76
N ARG A 98 7.90 13.87 1.62
CA ARG A 98 7.67 14.51 2.93
C ARG A 98 8.76 14.21 3.96
N LEU A 99 9.37 13.02 3.89
CA LEU A 99 10.35 12.53 4.86
C LEU A 99 11.76 12.47 4.29
N VAL A 100 12.01 13.10 3.14
CA VAL A 100 13.31 13.04 2.44
C VAL A 100 14.49 13.57 3.26
N ALA A 101 14.23 14.51 4.18
CA ALA A 101 15.23 15.14 5.02
C ALA A 101 15.36 14.48 6.41
N GLU A 102 14.54 13.47 6.71
CA GLU A 102 14.59 12.76 7.98
C GLU A 102 15.81 11.81 8.04
N ASP A 103 16.24 11.49 9.25
CA ASP A 103 17.32 10.52 9.45
C ASP A 103 16.90 9.12 8.98
N PRO A 104 17.81 8.31 8.40
CA PRO A 104 17.49 6.94 7.98
C PRO A 104 16.93 6.03 9.10
N SER A 105 17.19 6.33 10.37
CA SER A 105 16.57 5.66 11.52
C SER A 105 15.09 5.98 11.71
N VAL A 106 14.62 7.12 11.18
CA VAL A 106 13.20 7.54 11.15
C VAL A 106 12.53 7.05 9.86
N PHE A 107 13.20 7.20 8.72
CA PHE A 107 12.65 6.87 7.41
C PHE A 107 13.72 6.31 6.46
N ASP A 108 13.57 5.03 6.13
CA ASP A 108 14.40 4.39 5.11
C ASP A 108 13.75 4.55 3.73
N GLN A 109 14.28 5.50 2.93
CA GLN A 109 13.84 5.78 1.57
C GLN A 109 13.91 4.54 0.66
N LYS A 110 14.90 3.66 0.85
CA LYS A 110 15.06 2.46 0.03
C LYS A 110 13.94 1.47 0.32
N ILE A 111 13.67 1.19 1.59
CA ILE A 111 12.55 0.32 1.99
C ILE A 111 11.21 0.90 1.52
N ASN A 112 11.02 2.22 1.64
CA ASN A 112 9.81 2.87 1.14
C ASN A 112 9.64 2.67 -0.37
N THR A 113 10.71 2.90 -1.13
CA THR A 113 10.75 2.71 -2.59
C THR A 113 10.46 1.26 -2.97
N GLU A 114 11.03 0.28 -2.28
CA GLU A 114 10.73 -1.14 -2.52
C GLU A 114 9.25 -1.47 -2.29
N ASN A 115 8.59 -0.85 -1.31
CA ASN A 115 7.16 -1.07 -1.07
C ASN A 115 6.29 -0.38 -2.11
N LEU A 116 6.69 0.80 -2.59
CA LEU A 116 6.08 1.48 -3.74
C LEU A 116 6.17 0.60 -5.00
N THR A 117 7.36 0.09 -5.35
CA THR A 117 7.54 -0.80 -6.51
C THR A 117 6.61 -2.00 -6.44
N LYS A 118 6.49 -2.64 -5.26
CA LYS A 118 5.56 -3.76 -5.07
C LYS A 118 4.10 -3.35 -5.24
N CYS A 119 3.70 -2.13 -4.83
CA CYS A 119 2.33 -1.66 -5.07
C CYS A 119 2.07 -1.50 -6.58
N LEU A 120 2.98 -0.82 -7.26
CA LEU A 120 2.89 -0.55 -8.69
C LEU A 120 2.89 -1.83 -9.53
N GLN A 121 3.70 -2.82 -9.14
CA GLN A 121 3.72 -4.13 -9.77
C GLN A 121 2.37 -4.86 -9.59
N SER A 122 1.78 -4.84 -8.39
CA SER A 122 0.44 -5.40 -8.19
C SER A 122 -0.61 -4.69 -9.05
N LEU A 123 -0.58 -3.36 -9.10
CA LEU A 123 -1.50 -2.57 -9.92
C LEU A 123 -1.37 -2.92 -11.41
N LYS A 124 -0.14 -3.04 -11.94
CA LYS A 124 0.11 -3.45 -13.32
C LYS A 124 -0.64 -4.75 -13.69
N TYR A 125 -0.52 -5.78 -12.85
CA TYR A 125 -1.20 -7.06 -13.09
C TYR A 125 -2.71 -6.94 -12.93
N MET A 126 -3.19 -6.25 -11.88
CA MET A 126 -4.63 -6.08 -11.66
C MET A 126 -5.31 -5.29 -12.78
N TYR A 127 -4.68 -4.23 -13.29
CA TYR A 127 -5.19 -3.48 -14.44
C TYR A 127 -5.30 -4.37 -15.68
N HIS A 128 -4.28 -5.18 -15.95
CA HIS A 128 -4.32 -6.14 -17.06
C HIS A 128 -5.48 -7.14 -16.91
N ASP A 129 -5.61 -7.76 -15.73
CA ASP A 129 -6.65 -8.75 -15.47
C ASP A 129 -8.06 -8.16 -15.54
N LEU A 130 -8.26 -6.93 -15.05
CA LEU A 130 -9.54 -6.23 -15.13
C LEU A 130 -9.85 -5.80 -16.56
N GLN A 131 -8.84 -5.35 -17.32
CA GLN A 131 -9.00 -5.05 -18.74
C GLN A 131 -9.44 -6.28 -19.53
N LEU A 132 -8.88 -7.46 -19.27
CA LEU A 132 -9.30 -8.73 -19.89
C LEU A 132 -10.77 -9.08 -19.56
N LYS A 133 -11.28 -8.63 -18.41
CA LYS A 133 -12.69 -8.76 -18.02
C LYS A 133 -13.59 -7.65 -18.60
N GLY A 134 -13.03 -6.70 -19.35
CA GLY A 134 -13.76 -5.55 -19.89
C GLY A 134 -14.01 -4.43 -18.86
N GLU A 135 -13.37 -4.48 -17.69
CA GLU A 135 -13.46 -3.46 -16.66
C GLU A 135 -12.34 -2.42 -16.83
N LYS A 136 -12.71 -1.14 -16.84
CA LYS A 136 -11.74 -0.03 -16.94
C LYS A 136 -11.43 0.52 -15.55
N CYS A 137 -10.16 0.78 -15.27
CA CYS A 137 -9.73 1.44 -14.04
C CYS A 137 -9.43 2.91 -14.32
N PRO A 138 -10.15 3.87 -13.72
CA PRO A 138 -10.06 5.29 -14.10
C PRO A 138 -8.69 5.91 -13.85
N ASN A 139 -7.95 5.43 -12.84
CA ASN A 139 -6.64 5.99 -12.46
C ASN A 139 -5.47 5.20 -13.07
N GLU A 140 -5.70 4.21 -13.94
CA GLU A 140 -4.64 3.38 -14.51
C GLU A 140 -3.51 4.20 -15.14
N ALA A 141 -3.85 5.27 -15.87
CA ALA A 141 -2.87 6.16 -16.49
C ALA A 141 -1.95 6.86 -15.47
N GLU A 142 -2.48 7.26 -14.31
CA GLU A 142 -1.71 7.86 -13.22
C GLU A 142 -0.63 6.90 -12.72
N PHE A 143 -1.01 5.65 -12.44
CA PHE A 143 -0.10 4.66 -11.88
C PHE A 143 0.88 4.10 -12.91
N ARG A 144 0.51 4.02 -14.19
CA ARG A 144 1.45 3.76 -15.28
C ARG A 144 2.49 4.87 -15.39
N ALA A 145 2.11 6.13 -15.19
CA ALA A 145 3.07 7.24 -15.16
C ALA A 145 4.05 7.11 -13.98
N TYR A 146 3.59 6.74 -12.78
CA TYR A 146 4.48 6.49 -11.63
C TYR A 146 5.48 5.35 -11.89
N ILE A 147 5.06 4.30 -12.58
CA ILE A 147 5.93 3.20 -13.01
C ILE A 147 7.05 3.73 -13.92
N ILE A 148 6.72 4.57 -14.90
CA ILE A 148 7.71 5.19 -15.80
C ILE A 148 8.67 6.08 -15.01
N LEU A 149 8.14 6.95 -14.14
CA LEU A 149 8.94 7.89 -13.34
C LEU A 149 9.95 7.17 -12.44
N LEU A 150 9.55 6.04 -11.86
CA LEU A 150 10.41 5.24 -10.99
C LEU A 150 11.60 4.61 -11.72
N ASN A 151 11.49 4.42 -13.04
CA ASN A 151 12.47 3.73 -13.87
C ASN A 151 13.09 4.63 -14.95
N LEU A 152 13.01 5.97 -14.80
CA LEU A 152 13.54 6.91 -15.80
C LEU A 152 15.02 6.69 -16.16
N ASN A 153 15.80 6.18 -15.21
CA ASN A 153 17.23 5.94 -15.38
C ASN A 153 17.54 4.52 -15.89
N ASP A 154 16.52 3.67 -16.08
CA ASP A 154 16.68 2.33 -16.64
C ASP A 154 16.26 2.33 -18.12
N GLY A 155 17.25 2.46 -19.00
CA GLY A 155 17.05 2.47 -20.45
C GLY A 155 16.47 1.16 -21.01
N ASN A 156 16.44 0.07 -20.22
CA ASN A 156 15.84 -1.19 -20.62
C ASN A 156 14.36 -1.32 -20.22
N PHE A 157 13.84 -0.40 -19.40
CA PHE A 157 12.52 -0.53 -18.78
C PHE A 157 11.35 -0.22 -19.74
N MET A 158 11.57 0.54 -20.81
CA MET A 158 10.51 1.06 -21.70
C MET A 158 9.69 0.00 -22.43
N TRP A 159 10.04 -1.28 -22.33
CA TRP A 159 9.34 -2.40 -23.00
C TRP A 159 8.30 -3.10 -22.13
N GLU A 160 8.19 -2.75 -20.85
CA GLU A 160 7.37 -3.49 -19.88
C GLU A 160 6.17 -2.72 -19.32
N VAL A 161 5.89 -1.49 -19.73
CA VAL A 161 4.77 -0.69 -19.19
C VAL A 161 3.45 -1.06 -19.82
#